data_AF-A0A699K280-F1
#
_entry.id   AF-A0A699K280-F1
#
_cell.length_a   1.000
_cell.length_b   1.000
_cell.length_c   1.000
_cell.angle_alpha   90.00
_cell.angle_beta   90.00
_cell.angle_gamma   90.00
#
_symmetry.space_group_name_H-M   'P 1'
#
loop_
_entity.id
_entity.type
_entity.pdbx_description
1 polymer ?
#
loop_
_entity_poly.entity_id
_entity_poly.type
_entity_poly.pdbx_seq_one_letter_code
_entity_poly.pdbx_strand_id
1 'polypeptide(L)'
;MAHSQDIYSLNRSTPFDHGAGLVNPTRAVDPGLVFISGFEDYMSFLCSLPNTDPEIIKTAIGEQCAHSFQAPSDLNIPSLTISALNGKQLVRRTVKNVADTAETYVCAVVPPNGVAVELNPPWFTIALEGTQELEKRCNIELVLFAI
;
A
#
# COMPACT_ATOMS: atom_id res chain seq x y z
N MET A 1 6.19 -7.26 15.71
CA MET A 1 6.94 -7.35 16.99
C MET A 1 8.24 -8.09 16.68
N ALA A 2 9.34 -7.37 16.52
CA ALA A 2 10.66 -7.98 16.37
C ALA A 2 11.23 -8.23 17.77
N HIS A 3 11.44 -9.49 18.14
CA HIS A 3 12.10 -9.88 19.37
C HIS A 3 13.61 -9.95 19.10
N SER A 4 14.37 -8.91 19.43
CA SER A 4 15.84 -8.97 19.33
C SER A 4 16.43 -9.48 20.64
N GLN A 5 16.78 -10.77 20.67
CA GLN A 5 17.87 -11.23 21.52
C GLN A 5 19.16 -10.90 20.74
N ASP A 6 20.09 -10.18 21.38
CA ASP A 6 21.40 -9.70 20.87
C ASP A 6 21.44 -8.23 20.40
N ILE A 7 21.76 -7.35 21.36
CA ILE A 7 21.91 -5.88 21.26
C ILE A 7 23.14 -5.46 20.42
N TYR A 8 23.98 -6.41 20.01
CA TYR A 8 25.18 -6.18 19.18
C TYR A 8 25.06 -6.74 17.76
N SER A 9 23.90 -7.28 17.36
CA SER A 9 23.67 -7.71 15.99
C SER A 9 23.14 -6.56 15.13
N LEU A 10 23.80 -6.29 14.01
CA LEU A 10 23.30 -5.34 13.00
C LEU A 10 22.39 -6.11 12.04
N ASN A 11 21.08 -5.85 12.14
CA ASN A 11 20.10 -6.38 11.20
C ASN A 11 19.82 -5.34 10.10
N ARG A 12 19.54 -5.83 8.88
CA ARG A 12 19.07 -4.93 7.80
C ARG A 12 17.72 -4.35 8.21
N SER A 13 17.60 -3.03 8.08
CA SER A 13 16.36 -2.35 8.39
C SER A 13 15.26 -2.68 7.38
N THR A 14 14.03 -2.74 7.86
CA THR A 14 12.82 -3.07 7.12
C THR A 14 11.93 -1.83 6.95
N PRO A 15 10.94 -1.87 6.04
CA PRO A 15 9.92 -0.82 5.97
C PRO A 15 9.15 -0.59 7.28
N PHE A 16 9.15 -1.53 8.22
CA PHE A 16 8.55 -1.33 9.54
C PHE A 16 9.38 -0.44 10.47
N ASP A 17 10.68 -0.27 10.20
CA ASP A 17 11.55 0.56 11.03
C ASP A 17 11.55 2.02 10.56
N HIS A 18 11.52 2.26 9.23
CA HIS A 18 11.71 3.59 8.65
C HIS A 18 10.82 3.88 7.43
N GLY A 19 9.79 3.08 7.19
CA GLY A 19 8.80 3.32 6.13
C GLY A 19 9.39 3.26 4.73
N ALA A 20 9.18 4.33 3.95
CA ALA A 20 9.61 4.43 2.56
C ALA A 20 11.10 4.79 2.39
N GLY A 21 11.81 5.16 3.45
CA GLY A 21 13.19 5.63 3.36
C GLY A 21 13.43 7.00 3.99
N LEU A 22 14.67 7.47 3.86
CA LEU A 22 15.05 8.83 4.19
C LEU A 22 14.44 9.80 3.17
N VAL A 23 13.92 10.93 3.64
CA VAL A 23 13.32 11.98 2.81
C VAL A 23 14.30 12.53 1.79
N ASN A 24 13.83 12.71 0.55
CA ASN A 24 14.52 13.45 -0.50
C ASN A 24 13.67 14.69 -0.89
N PRO A 25 13.98 15.88 -0.34
CA PRO A 25 13.15 17.07 -0.56
C PRO A 25 13.11 17.51 -2.03
N THR A 26 14.23 17.40 -2.74
CA THR A 26 14.32 17.81 -4.15
C THR A 26 13.39 16.99 -5.04
N ARG A 27 13.27 15.68 -4.79
CA ARG A 27 12.33 14.81 -5.52
C ARG A 27 10.88 14.92 -5.04
N ALA A 28 10.65 15.47 -3.84
CA ALA A 28 9.30 15.63 -3.31
C ALA A 28 8.56 16.83 -3.90
N VAL A 29 9.28 17.83 -4.43
CA VAL A 29 8.70 19.01 -5.08
C VAL A 29 8.04 18.64 -6.42
N ASP A 30 8.63 17.69 -7.14
CA ASP A 30 8.12 17.18 -8.41
C ASP A 30 8.13 15.63 -8.41
N PRO A 31 7.10 15.00 -7.83
CA PRO A 31 7.06 13.55 -7.65
C PRO A 31 6.57 12.78 -8.88
N GLY A 32 6.05 13.46 -9.90
CA GLY A 32 5.37 12.87 -11.07
C GLY A 32 3.99 12.28 -10.73
N LEU A 33 3.96 11.25 -9.88
CA LEU A 33 2.72 10.59 -9.43
C LEU A 33 2.43 10.80 -7.94
N VAL A 34 1.15 10.94 -7.60
CA VAL A 34 0.67 10.98 -6.21
C VAL A 34 -0.49 10.02 -5.98
N PHE A 35 -0.62 9.55 -4.74
CA PHE A 35 -1.80 8.85 -4.26
C PHE A 35 -2.71 9.85 -3.55
N ILE A 36 -3.98 9.87 -3.93
CA ILE A 36 -4.98 10.76 -3.32
C ILE A 36 -5.91 9.90 -2.47
N SER A 37 -6.06 10.29 -1.22
CA SER A 37 -7.07 9.76 -0.29
C SER A 37 -7.68 10.93 0.48
N GLY A 38 -8.99 10.92 0.64
CA GLY A 38 -9.76 11.90 1.40
C GLY A 38 -10.32 11.33 2.70
N PHE A 39 -11.10 12.14 3.40
CA PHE A 39 -11.76 11.74 4.65
C PHE A 39 -12.60 10.47 4.50
N GLU A 40 -13.41 10.37 3.43
CA GLU A 40 -14.25 9.20 3.14
C GLU A 40 -13.45 7.91 2.93
N ASP A 41 -12.25 8.00 2.36
CA ASP A 41 -11.38 6.84 2.17
C ASP A 41 -10.85 6.34 3.52
N TYR A 42 -10.49 7.26 4.42
CA TYR A 42 -10.09 6.91 5.78
C TYR A 42 -11.25 6.37 6.61
N MET A 43 -12.45 6.93 6.46
CA MET A 43 -13.67 6.36 7.07
C MET A 43 -13.92 4.94 6.57
N SER A 44 -13.88 4.72 5.25
CA SER A 44 -14.06 3.40 4.64
C SER A 44 -12.99 2.39 5.08
N PHE A 45 -11.75 2.87 5.29
CA PHE A 45 -10.67 2.07 5.87
C PHE A 45 -10.98 1.64 7.30
N LEU A 46 -11.32 2.57 8.19
CA LEU A 46 -11.64 2.25 9.58
C LEU A 46 -12.81 1.27 9.67
N CYS A 47 -13.84 1.48 8.85
CA CYS A 47 -15.01 0.61 8.78
C CYS A 47 -14.72 -0.78 8.17
N SER A 48 -13.59 -0.96 7.49
CA SER A 48 -13.17 -2.26 6.95
C SER A 48 -12.27 -3.07 7.89
N LEU A 49 -11.81 -2.48 9.00
CA LEU A 49 -10.90 -3.14 9.93
C LEU A 49 -11.57 -4.35 10.60
N PRO A 50 -10.92 -5.53 10.61
CA PRO A 50 -11.49 -6.70 11.26
C PRO A 50 -11.59 -6.45 12.77
N ASN A 51 -12.67 -6.96 13.37
CA ASN A 51 -12.93 -6.86 14.82
C ASN A 51 -13.05 -5.43 15.36
N THR A 52 -13.37 -4.45 14.51
CA THR A 52 -13.67 -3.08 14.95
C THR A 52 -15.18 -2.88 15.03
N ASP A 53 -15.67 -2.35 16.15
CA ASP A 53 -17.09 -2.05 16.34
C ASP A 53 -17.45 -0.71 15.65
N PRO A 54 -18.41 -0.70 14.69
CA PRO A 54 -18.85 0.53 14.03
C PRO A 54 -19.38 1.60 14.99
N GLU A 55 -19.95 1.24 16.13
CA GLU A 55 -20.45 2.23 17.10
C GLU A 55 -19.30 2.96 17.82
N ILE A 56 -18.14 2.32 17.98
CA ILE A 56 -16.93 2.99 18.49
C ILE A 56 -16.46 4.04 17.49
N ILE A 57 -16.43 3.69 16.19
CA ILE A 57 -16.04 4.62 15.12
C ILE A 57 -16.98 5.83 15.12
N LYS A 58 -18.29 5.56 15.13
CA LYS A 58 -19.33 6.60 15.17
C LYS A 58 -19.22 7.51 16.39
N THR A 59 -18.93 6.95 17.56
CA THR A 59 -18.77 7.74 18.78
C THR A 59 -17.50 8.61 18.73
N ALA A 60 -16.40 8.08 18.19
CA ALA A 60 -15.12 8.79 18.12
C ALA A 60 -15.09 9.89 17.05
N ILE A 61 -15.71 9.63 15.89
CA ILE A 61 -15.63 10.52 14.72
C ILE A 61 -16.91 11.35 14.55
N GLY A 62 -18.04 10.88 15.09
CA GLY A 62 -19.35 11.49 14.93
C GLY A 62 -20.11 11.05 13.67
N GLU A 63 -19.50 10.19 12.84
CA GLU A 63 -20.09 9.69 11.60
C GLU A 63 -20.17 8.16 11.55
N GLN A 64 -21.27 7.67 10.99
CA GLN A 64 -21.51 6.23 10.83
C GLN A 64 -20.74 5.65 9.63
N CYS A 65 -20.52 4.33 9.64
CA CYS A 65 -19.94 3.62 8.51
C CYS A 65 -20.95 3.45 7.35
N ALA A 66 -20.97 4.39 6.41
CA ALA A 66 -21.82 4.28 5.21
C ALA A 66 -21.27 3.24 4.23
N HIS A 67 -19.94 3.21 4.10
CA HIS A 67 -19.21 2.38 3.16
C HIS A 67 -18.02 1.72 3.85
N SER A 68 -17.59 0.58 3.32
CA SER A 68 -16.39 -0.12 3.76
C SER A 68 -15.67 -0.70 2.56
N PHE A 69 -14.34 -0.76 2.63
CA PHE A 69 -13.55 -1.48 1.64
C PHE A 69 -13.70 -2.99 1.80
N GLN A 70 -13.43 -3.73 0.71
CA GLN A 70 -13.37 -5.20 0.76
C GLN A 70 -12.23 -5.68 1.66
N ALA A 71 -11.09 -4.98 1.62
CA ALA A 71 -9.99 -5.17 2.55
C ALA A 71 -9.46 -3.81 3.03
N PRO A 72 -9.01 -3.69 4.29
CA PRO A 72 -8.32 -2.48 4.77
C PRO A 72 -7.10 -2.11 3.92
N SER A 73 -6.48 -3.10 3.27
CA SER A 73 -5.38 -2.88 2.35
C SER A 73 -5.77 -2.06 1.13
N ASP A 74 -7.05 -1.80 0.83
CA ASP A 74 -7.48 -1.04 -0.36
C ASP A 74 -7.43 0.48 -0.19
N LEU A 75 -7.15 0.99 1.02
CA LEU A 75 -6.90 2.42 1.25
C LEU A 75 -5.79 2.95 0.33
N ASN A 76 -6.07 4.01 -0.43
CA ASN A 76 -5.19 4.50 -1.49
C ASN A 76 -4.00 5.34 -1.00
N ILE A 77 -3.06 4.70 -0.30
CA ILE A 77 -1.87 5.33 0.29
C ILE A 77 -0.56 4.79 -0.32
N PRO A 78 0.56 5.55 -0.25
CA PRO A 78 1.88 5.16 -0.77
C PRO A 78 2.60 4.11 0.09
N SER A 79 1.86 3.19 0.69
CA SER A 79 2.37 2.02 1.39
C SER A 79 1.37 0.87 1.27
N LEU A 80 1.86 -0.35 1.50
CA LEU A 80 1.03 -1.55 1.49
C LEU A 80 1.46 -2.44 2.64
N THR A 81 0.52 -2.72 3.53
CA THR A 81 0.67 -3.66 4.62
C THR A 81 -0.45 -4.68 4.54
N ILE A 82 -0.09 -5.96 4.54
CA ILE A 82 -1.02 -7.08 4.65
C ILE A 82 -0.57 -7.91 5.84
N SER A 83 -1.36 -7.91 6.92
CA SER A 83 -1.09 -8.75 8.08
C SER A 83 -1.49 -10.19 7.78
N ALA A 84 -0.61 -11.14 8.12
CA ALA A 84 -0.86 -12.57 8.00
C ALA A 84 -1.49 -12.96 6.65
N LEU A 85 -0.85 -12.56 5.53
CA LEU A 85 -1.29 -12.93 4.19
C LEU A 85 -1.51 -14.44 4.15
N ASN A 86 -2.75 -14.86 3.89
CA ASN A 86 -3.16 -16.25 3.73
C ASN A 86 -3.73 -16.44 2.31
N GLY A 87 -3.07 -17.26 1.49
CA GLY A 87 -3.45 -17.44 0.09
C GLY A 87 -3.13 -16.23 -0.77
N LYS A 88 -4.17 -15.57 -1.29
CA LYS A 88 -4.08 -14.55 -2.35
C LYS A 88 -4.87 -13.31 -1.97
N GLN A 89 -4.24 -12.15 -2.06
CA GLN A 89 -4.85 -10.83 -1.87
C GLN A 89 -4.70 -10.01 -3.15
N LEU A 90 -5.81 -9.44 -3.62
CA LEU A 90 -5.80 -8.40 -4.65
C LEU A 90 -5.93 -7.05 -3.96
N VAL A 91 -5.12 -6.09 -4.36
CA VAL A 91 -5.11 -4.73 -3.81
C VAL A 91 -5.18 -3.75 -4.97
N ARG A 92 -6.10 -2.80 -4.88
CA ARG A 92 -6.24 -1.73 -5.88
C ARG A 92 -5.66 -0.43 -5.35
N ARG A 93 -5.00 0.30 -6.24
CA ARG A 93 -4.42 1.61 -5.97
C ARG A 93 -4.63 2.51 -7.14
N THR A 94 -4.76 3.79 -6.88
CA THR A 94 -5.02 4.79 -7.90
C THR A 94 -3.98 5.89 -7.78
N VAL A 95 -3.25 6.13 -8.87
CA VAL A 95 -2.24 7.18 -8.96
C VAL A 95 -2.77 8.32 -9.83
N LYS A 96 -2.46 9.55 -9.45
CA LYS A 96 -2.72 10.74 -10.25
C LYS A 96 -1.40 11.31 -10.76
N ASN A 97 -1.37 11.69 -12.03
CA ASN A 97 -0.29 12.47 -12.61
C ASN A 97 -0.40 13.94 -12.17
N VAL A 98 0.65 14.46 -11.55
CA VAL A 98 0.77 15.88 -11.14
C VAL A 98 1.87 16.62 -11.90
N ALA A 99 2.55 15.95 -12.84
CA ALA A 99 3.46 16.60 -13.77
C ALA A 99 2.68 17.36 -14.85
N ASP A 100 3.31 18.39 -15.42
CA ASP A 100 2.72 19.26 -16.45
C ASP A 100 2.61 18.59 -17.84
N THR A 101 2.98 17.31 -17.96
CA THR A 101 3.04 16.57 -19.22
C THR A 101 2.50 15.15 -19.07
N ALA A 102 2.18 14.52 -20.20
CA ALA A 102 1.87 13.10 -20.23
C ALA A 102 3.14 12.28 -20.04
N GLU A 103 3.07 11.25 -19.19
CA GLU A 103 4.23 10.45 -18.79
C GLU A 103 3.95 8.95 -18.94
N THR A 104 5.00 8.18 -19.16
CA THR A 104 4.92 6.71 -19.25
C THR A 104 5.73 6.08 -18.13
N TYR A 105 5.08 5.21 -17.38
CA TYR A 105 5.63 4.55 -16.19
C TYR A 105 5.76 3.06 -16.42
N VAL A 106 6.87 2.49 -15.97
CA VAL A 106 7.09 1.04 -15.91
C VAL A 106 6.99 0.59 -14.46
N CYS A 107 6.16 -0.41 -14.21
CA CYS A 107 5.91 -0.95 -12.89
C CYS A 107 6.97 -2.01 -12.54
N ALA A 108 7.59 -1.89 -11.36
CA ALA A 108 8.56 -2.86 -10.85
C ALA A 108 8.29 -3.16 -9.37
N VAL A 109 8.59 -4.39 -8.97
CA VAL A 109 8.44 -4.85 -7.58
C VAL A 109 9.62 -5.73 -7.17
N VAL A 110 10.06 -5.59 -5.93
CA VAL A 110 10.94 -6.55 -5.25
C VAL A 110 10.06 -7.32 -4.27
N PRO A 111 9.72 -8.59 -4.55
CA PRO A 111 8.80 -9.34 -3.71
C PRO A 111 9.42 -9.64 -2.33
N PRO A 112 8.64 -9.56 -1.23
CA PRO A 112 9.08 -10.07 0.08
C PRO A 112 9.35 -11.58 0.03
N ASN A 113 10.24 -12.05 0.90
CA ASN A 113 10.55 -13.48 1.01
C ASN A 113 9.26 -14.30 1.24
N GLY A 114 9.03 -15.33 0.42
CA GLY A 114 7.87 -16.21 0.50
C GLY A 114 6.56 -15.63 -0.05
N VAL A 115 6.61 -14.48 -0.75
CA VAL A 115 5.45 -13.84 -1.36
C VAL A 115 5.74 -13.54 -2.83
N ALA A 116 4.91 -14.07 -3.73
CA ALA A 116 4.87 -13.66 -5.12
C ALA A 116 4.01 -12.40 -5.27
N VAL A 117 4.50 -11.43 -6.05
CA VAL A 117 3.76 -10.19 -6.37
C VAL A 117 3.67 -10.01 -7.87
N GLU A 118 2.45 -9.86 -8.37
CA GLU A 118 2.14 -9.56 -9.76
C GLU A 118 1.55 -8.14 -9.84
N LEU A 119 2.06 -7.33 -10.77
CA LEU A 119 1.58 -5.98 -11.05
C LEU A 119 0.82 -5.94 -12.37
N ASN A 120 -0.35 -5.30 -12.36
CA ASN A 120 -1.16 -5.10 -13.55
C ASN A 120 -1.69 -3.66 -13.59
N PRO A 121 -1.45 -2.89 -14.66
CA PRO A 121 -0.62 -3.22 -15.82
C PRO A 121 0.90 -3.17 -15.49
N PRO A 122 1.76 -3.83 -16.28
CA PRO A 122 3.22 -3.78 -16.11
C PRO A 122 3.83 -2.43 -16.53
N TRP A 123 3.12 -1.65 -17.33
CA TRP A 123 3.45 -0.27 -17.69
C TRP A 123 2.18 0.45 -18.15
N PHE A 124 2.17 1.77 -18.10
CA PHE A 124 1.05 2.59 -18.56
C PHE A 124 1.50 3.99 -18.95
N THR A 125 0.72 4.65 -19.79
CA THR A 125 0.86 6.08 -20.10
C THR A 125 -0.31 6.83 -19.48
N ILE A 126 -0.02 7.93 -18.79
CA ILE A 126 -1.00 8.74 -18.08
C ILE A 126 -0.93 10.19 -18.58
N ALA A 127 -2.08 10.76 -18.94
CA ALA A 127 -2.17 12.15 -19.36
C ALA A 127 -1.91 13.11 -18.19
N LEU A 128 -1.64 14.38 -18.49
CA LEU A 128 -1.65 15.47 -17.51
C LEU A 128 -2.97 15.43 -16.70
N GLU A 129 -2.86 15.54 -15.38
CA GLU A 129 -3.98 15.44 -14.43
C GLU A 129 -4.79 14.15 -14.50
N GLY A 130 -4.34 13.18 -15.31
CA GLY A 130 -4.97 11.89 -15.49
C GLY A 130 -4.82 11.02 -14.25
N THR A 131 -5.67 10.00 -14.17
CA THR A 131 -5.70 9.03 -13.09
C THR A 131 -5.59 7.63 -13.67
N GLN A 132 -4.79 6.77 -13.03
CA GLN A 132 -4.61 5.37 -13.42
C GLN A 132 -4.80 4.45 -12.21
N GLU A 133 -5.61 3.41 -12.38
CA GLU A 133 -5.71 2.31 -11.42
C GLU A 133 -4.61 1.27 -11.66
N LEU A 134 -4.02 0.80 -10.57
CA LEU A 134 -2.98 -0.21 -10.49
C LEU A 134 -3.52 -1.35 -9.62
N GLU A 135 -3.52 -2.55 -10.19
CA GLU A 135 -3.84 -3.77 -9.47
C GLU A 135 -2.55 -4.47 -9.03
N LYS A 136 -2.45 -4.72 -7.73
CA LYS A 136 -1.36 -5.48 -7.12
C LYS A 136 -1.93 -6.79 -6.62
N ARG A 137 -1.43 -7.91 -7.12
CA ARG A 137 -1.85 -9.25 -6.68
C ARG A 137 -0.71 -9.89 -5.90
N CYS A 138 -0.93 -10.13 -4.61
CA CYS A 138 0.01 -10.79 -3.71
C CYS A 138 -0.46 -12.21 -3.43
N ASN A 139 0.39 -13.21 -3.68
CA ASN A 139 0.15 -14.62 -3.38
C ASN A 139 1.28 -15.14 -2.48
N ILE A 140 1.00 -16.03 -1.54
CA ILE A 140 2.09 -16.75 -0.85
C ILE A 140 2.75 -17.69 -1.86
N GLU A 141 4.06 -17.56 -2.00
CA GLU A 141 4.86 -18.53 -2.73
C GLU A 141 5.55 -19.43 -1.69
N LEU A 142 5.06 -20.66 -1.55
CA LEU A 142 5.80 -21.73 -0.89
C LEU A 142 7.00 -22.06 -1.77
N VAL A 143 8.10 -21.32 -1.60
CA VAL A 143 9.38 -21.71 -2.18
C VAL A 143 9.81 -22.99 -1.46
N LEU A 144 9.42 -24.13 -2.02
CA LEU A 144 10.08 -25.40 -1.77
C LEU A 144 11.54 -25.21 -2.21
N PHE A 145 12.40 -24.84 -1.28
CA PHE A 145 13.82 -25.14 -1.42
C PHE A 145 13.91 -26.67 -1.50
N ALA A 146 13.98 -27.21 -2.71
CA ALA A 146 14.60 -28.49 -2.92
C ALA A 146 16.09 -28.31 -2.56
N ILE A 147 16.57 -29.21 -1.70
CA ILE A 147 17.95 -29.34 -1.20
C ILE A 147 18.95 -29.31 -2.35
#